data_AF-A0A842SJ35-F1
#
_entry.id   AF-A0A842SJ35-F1
#
_cell.length_a   1.000
_cell.length_b   1.000
_cell.length_c   1.000
_cell.angle_alpha   90.00
_cell.angle_beta   90.00
_cell.angle_gamma   90.00
#
_symmetry.space_group_name_H-M   'P 1'
#
loop_
_entity.id
_entity.type
_entity.pdbx_description
1 polymer ?
#
loop_
_entity_poly.entity_id
_entity_poly.type
_entity_poly.pdbx_seq_one_letter_code
_entity_poly.pdbx_strand_id
1 'polypeptide(L)'
;MSLGFPTKEIAEGKARLLVPKLDIKSGEPIQHLRSEAPVFYNPVMKTNRDTAVLFLSVIESGKDRGLELCEPMCGSGVRGVRFLVELGNTRKVVMGDLNPTAIKLATENATLNNVADRSSLRLLDANLLLSLHAYPGGRFDYVDIDPYGSPTPFLNNGVLSVRNHGYIALTATDMAPLCGVNKRACIRKYGGDSIQSEFCHEVALRLLAGALIKNAAVHETSAEPLFSFYSDHYIRLYARLDKGAKLADQKISEMGFIKYCKKCLYRESSYHNKKEKCPKCDEYYVIAGPLWLGELADRSFMKLMLEALSNKKYLENTKSASLLRMVNNEIGYPVGFYDIDKICSLIGSKSISTSEAIERIKHEGYKVTVTHFGNRSIKTDANIFELSEILTPRR
;
A
#
# COMPACT_ATOMS: atom_id res chain seq x y z
N MET A 1 -28.72 -18.98 -7.79
CA MET A 1 -29.79 -18.77 -6.77
C MET A 1 -30.15 -17.29 -6.75
N SER A 2 -31.35 -16.88 -6.32
CA SER A 2 -31.61 -15.43 -6.14
C SER A 2 -30.72 -14.88 -5.02
N LEU A 3 -29.99 -13.79 -5.27
CA LEU A 3 -29.09 -13.15 -4.31
C LEU A 3 -29.83 -12.43 -3.17
N GLY A 4 -31.14 -12.21 -3.31
CA GLY A 4 -31.97 -11.57 -2.27
C GLY A 4 -31.88 -10.04 -2.22
N PHE A 5 -31.16 -9.41 -3.15
CA PHE A 5 -31.06 -7.95 -3.28
C PHE A 5 -30.81 -7.57 -4.76
N PRO A 6 -31.17 -6.34 -5.19
CA PRO A 6 -30.95 -5.91 -6.56
C PRO A 6 -29.46 -5.77 -6.88
N THR A 7 -29.03 -6.34 -8.00
CA THR A 7 -27.66 -6.21 -8.51
C THR A 7 -27.62 -5.41 -9.81
N LYS A 8 -26.42 -4.98 -10.17
CA LYS A 8 -26.08 -4.52 -11.52
C LYS A 8 -24.81 -5.23 -11.99
N GLU A 9 -24.71 -5.45 -13.29
CA GLU A 9 -23.47 -5.94 -13.89
C GLU A 9 -22.52 -4.77 -14.19
N ILE A 10 -21.24 -4.98 -13.95
CA ILE A 10 -20.15 -4.07 -14.29
C ILE A 10 -18.99 -4.86 -14.90
N ALA A 11 -18.09 -4.15 -15.59
CA ALA A 11 -16.80 -4.69 -16.00
C ALA A 11 -15.67 -4.00 -15.23
N GLU A 12 -14.74 -4.78 -14.68
CA GLU A 12 -13.48 -4.26 -14.14
C GLU A 12 -12.31 -5.12 -14.59
N GLY A 13 -11.36 -4.51 -15.29
CA GLY A 13 -10.30 -5.24 -15.97
C GLY A 13 -10.91 -6.15 -17.03
N LYS A 14 -10.65 -7.45 -16.95
CA LYS A 14 -11.27 -8.46 -17.83
C LYS A 14 -12.46 -9.19 -17.17
N ALA A 15 -12.74 -8.92 -15.90
CA ALA A 15 -13.81 -9.59 -15.17
C ALA A 15 -15.17 -8.90 -15.38
N ARG A 16 -16.22 -9.71 -15.53
CA ARG A 16 -17.63 -9.30 -15.46
C ARG A 16 -18.16 -9.59 -14.07
N LEU A 17 -18.80 -8.62 -13.42
CA LEU A 17 -19.15 -8.75 -12.00
C LEU A 17 -20.56 -8.25 -11.75
N LEU A 18 -21.30 -9.01 -10.96
CA LEU A 18 -22.48 -8.57 -10.25
C LEU A 18 -22.04 -7.85 -8.97
N VAL A 19 -22.56 -6.65 -8.78
CA VAL A 19 -22.38 -5.85 -7.56
C VAL A 19 -23.73 -5.33 -7.08
N PRO A 20 -23.92 -5.02 -5.77
CA PRO A 20 -25.18 -4.46 -5.32
C PRO A 20 -25.52 -3.15 -6.03
N LYS A 21 -26.79 -3.00 -6.39
CA LYS A 21 -27.31 -1.75 -6.94
C LYS A 21 -27.57 -0.80 -5.76
N LEU A 22 -26.82 0.29 -5.71
CA LEU A 22 -26.99 1.33 -4.70
C LEU A 22 -28.19 2.21 -5.05
N ASP A 23 -28.97 2.61 -4.03
CA ASP A 23 -30.06 3.58 -4.20
C ASP A 23 -29.53 5.02 -4.17
N ILE A 24 -29.01 5.47 -5.31
CA ILE A 24 -28.43 6.80 -5.46
C ILE A 24 -29.52 7.90 -5.40
N LYS A 25 -30.81 7.53 -5.49
CA LYS A 25 -31.92 8.50 -5.45
C LYS A 25 -32.29 8.94 -4.03
N SER A 26 -31.80 8.24 -3.01
CA SER A 26 -32.00 8.57 -1.59
C SER A 26 -31.41 9.92 -1.18
N GLY A 27 -30.47 10.47 -1.96
CA GLY A 27 -29.77 11.72 -1.63
C GLY A 27 -28.64 11.55 -0.60
N GLU A 28 -28.42 10.34 -0.09
CA GLU A 28 -27.33 10.06 0.85
C GLU A 28 -25.95 10.07 0.17
N PRO A 29 -24.87 10.39 0.92
CA PRO A 29 -23.52 10.29 0.39
C PRO A 29 -23.21 8.89 -0.15
N ILE A 30 -22.67 8.80 -1.36
CA ILE A 30 -22.31 7.51 -2.01
C ILE A 30 -21.45 6.60 -1.10
N GLN A 31 -20.60 7.19 -0.28
CA GLN A 31 -19.74 6.44 0.64
C GLN A 31 -20.56 5.72 1.72
N HIS A 32 -21.62 6.37 2.21
CA HIS A 32 -22.55 5.79 3.18
C HIS A 32 -23.38 4.67 2.54
N LEU A 33 -23.93 4.91 1.35
CA LEU A 33 -24.65 3.89 0.59
C LEU A 33 -23.81 2.63 0.32
N ARG A 34 -22.49 2.79 0.12
CA ARG A 34 -21.57 1.65 -0.05
C ARG A 34 -21.33 0.88 1.25
N SER A 35 -21.25 1.56 2.40
CA SER A 35 -21.08 0.89 3.69
C SER A 35 -22.35 0.15 4.13
N GLU A 36 -23.51 0.63 3.72
CA GLU A 36 -24.83 0.01 3.98
C GLU A 36 -25.15 -1.14 3.02
N ALA A 37 -24.41 -1.27 1.91
CA ALA A 37 -24.69 -2.28 0.88
C ALA A 37 -24.56 -3.71 1.44
N PRO A 38 -25.43 -4.66 1.02
CA PRO A 38 -25.41 -6.05 1.52
C PRO A 38 -24.08 -6.78 1.33
N VAL A 39 -23.32 -6.40 0.30
CA VAL A 39 -21.96 -6.86 0.02
C VAL A 39 -21.14 -5.68 -0.47
N PHE A 40 -19.92 -5.53 0.02
CA PHE A 40 -19.11 -4.39 -0.37
C PHE A 40 -18.50 -4.51 -1.75
N TYR A 41 -18.56 -3.39 -2.48
CA TYR A 41 -17.77 -3.14 -3.67
C TYR A 41 -17.46 -1.64 -3.76
N ASN A 42 -16.18 -1.31 -3.90
CA ASN A 42 -15.75 0.07 -4.09
C ASN A 42 -14.97 0.24 -5.41
N PRO A 43 -15.50 1.00 -6.39
CA PRO A 43 -14.80 1.26 -7.65
C PRO A 43 -13.55 2.14 -7.48
N VAL A 44 -13.42 2.89 -6.37
CA VAL A 44 -12.20 3.68 -6.08
C VAL A 44 -10.99 2.76 -5.86
N MET A 45 -11.22 1.52 -5.39
CA MET A 45 -10.18 0.52 -5.18
C MET A 45 -9.71 -0.16 -6.49
N LYS A 46 -10.12 0.32 -7.67
CA LYS A 46 -9.67 -0.22 -8.96
C LYS A 46 -8.14 -0.16 -9.09
N THR A 47 -7.50 0.95 -8.72
CA THR A 47 -6.03 1.07 -8.73
C THR A 47 -5.35 0.03 -7.83
N ASN A 48 -5.94 -0.25 -6.66
CA ASN A 48 -5.45 -1.29 -5.76
C ASN A 48 -5.47 -2.67 -6.43
N ARG A 49 -6.58 -3.01 -7.10
CA ARG A 49 -6.73 -4.31 -7.77
C ARG A 49 -5.93 -4.43 -9.06
N ASP A 50 -5.84 -3.36 -9.85
CA ASP A 50 -5.00 -3.31 -11.06
C ASP A 50 -3.52 -3.53 -10.72
N THR A 51 -3.03 -2.87 -9.67
CA THR A 51 -1.64 -3.06 -9.22
C THR A 51 -1.38 -4.46 -8.67
N ALA A 52 -2.36 -5.09 -8.01
CA ALA A 52 -2.24 -6.48 -7.55
C ALA A 52 -2.16 -7.47 -8.72
N VAL A 53 -2.97 -7.29 -9.78
CA VAL A 53 -2.87 -8.09 -11.01
C VAL A 53 -1.49 -7.91 -11.68
N LEU A 54 -0.99 -6.67 -11.78
CA LEU A 54 0.34 -6.40 -12.33
C LEU A 54 1.45 -7.08 -11.51
N PHE A 55 1.40 -6.93 -10.18
CA PHE A 55 2.35 -7.53 -9.25
C PHE A 55 2.38 -9.06 -9.41
N LEU A 56 1.21 -9.70 -9.44
CA LEU A 56 1.11 -11.15 -9.63
C LEU A 56 1.55 -11.62 -11.01
N SER A 57 1.36 -10.83 -12.06
CA SER A 57 1.84 -11.20 -13.40
C SER A 57 3.38 -11.29 -13.48
N VAL A 58 4.10 -10.48 -12.68
CA VAL A 58 5.57 -10.59 -12.55
C VAL A 58 5.94 -11.88 -11.83
N ILE A 59 5.24 -12.20 -10.73
CA ILE A 59 5.51 -13.41 -9.94
C ILE A 59 5.23 -14.67 -10.73
N GLU A 60 4.11 -14.69 -11.46
CA GLU A 60 3.71 -15.81 -12.31
C GLU A 60 4.76 -16.13 -13.37
N SER A 61 5.32 -15.10 -14.01
CA SER A 61 6.35 -15.25 -15.05
C SER A 61 7.63 -15.93 -14.53
N GLY A 62 7.86 -15.92 -13.21
CA GLY A 62 9.02 -16.54 -12.57
C GLY A 62 8.75 -17.92 -11.95
N LYS A 63 7.58 -18.54 -12.17
CA LYS A 63 7.25 -19.86 -11.60
C LYS A 63 6.77 -20.86 -12.65
N ASP A 64 7.31 -22.08 -12.56
CA ASP A 64 6.93 -23.19 -13.44
C ASP A 64 5.57 -23.81 -13.08
N ARG A 65 5.13 -23.62 -11.83
CA ARG A 65 3.85 -24.15 -11.33
C ARG A 65 2.82 -23.05 -11.15
N GLY A 66 1.55 -23.41 -11.27
CA GLY A 66 0.46 -22.49 -11.06
C GLY A 66 0.41 -21.94 -9.63
N LEU A 67 0.08 -20.66 -9.51
CA LEU A 67 0.03 -19.93 -8.25
C LEU A 67 -1.17 -20.34 -7.38
N GLU A 68 -0.95 -20.38 -6.07
CA GLU A 68 -2.03 -20.44 -5.08
C GLU A 68 -2.13 -19.14 -4.32
N LEU A 69 -3.27 -18.49 -4.47
CA LEU A 69 -3.51 -17.15 -3.93
C LEU A 69 -4.60 -17.22 -2.86
N CYS A 70 -4.53 -16.31 -1.89
CA CYS A 70 -5.55 -16.18 -0.86
C CYS A 70 -6.02 -14.72 -0.71
N GLU A 71 -7.33 -14.53 -0.72
CA GLU A 71 -8.01 -13.30 -0.34
C GLU A 71 -8.95 -13.62 0.83
N PRO A 72 -8.51 -13.47 2.09
CA PRO A 72 -9.28 -13.88 3.27
C PRO A 72 -10.51 -12.99 3.55
N MET A 73 -10.70 -11.88 2.81
CA MET A 73 -11.76 -10.89 2.99
C MET A 73 -12.26 -10.42 1.61
N CYS A 74 -12.96 -11.29 0.89
CA CYS A 74 -13.17 -11.12 -0.55
C CYS A 74 -14.33 -10.19 -0.94
N GLY A 75 -15.29 -9.93 -0.04
CA GLY A 75 -16.49 -9.15 -0.38
C GLY A 75 -17.18 -9.71 -1.61
N SER A 76 -17.30 -8.90 -2.67
CA SER A 76 -17.87 -9.35 -3.96
C SER A 76 -17.05 -10.40 -4.73
N GLY A 77 -15.84 -10.73 -4.28
CA GLY A 77 -14.90 -11.64 -4.96
C GLY A 77 -14.16 -11.01 -6.14
N VAL A 78 -14.31 -9.69 -6.35
CA VAL A 78 -13.76 -8.97 -7.51
C VAL A 78 -12.27 -9.23 -7.71
N ARG A 79 -11.46 -9.20 -6.64
CA ARG A 79 -10.01 -9.34 -6.74
C ARG A 79 -9.63 -10.78 -7.08
N GLY A 80 -10.13 -11.77 -6.33
CA GLY A 80 -9.88 -13.18 -6.64
C GLY A 80 -10.36 -13.62 -8.03
N VAL A 81 -11.53 -13.14 -8.48
CA VAL A 81 -12.01 -13.40 -9.85
C VAL A 81 -11.09 -12.74 -10.88
N ARG A 82 -10.68 -11.49 -10.67
CA ARG A 82 -9.73 -10.83 -11.57
C ARG A 82 -8.39 -11.55 -11.63
N PHE A 83 -7.88 -12.09 -10.52
CA PHE A 83 -6.66 -12.91 -10.54
C PHE A 83 -6.83 -14.14 -11.45
N LEU A 84 -7.96 -14.85 -11.36
CA LEU A 84 -8.22 -16.04 -12.18
C LEU A 84 -8.43 -15.76 -13.68
N VAL A 85 -8.91 -14.56 -14.02
CA VAL A 85 -9.23 -14.16 -15.40
C VAL A 85 -8.07 -13.41 -16.08
N GLU A 86 -7.26 -12.67 -15.33
CA GLU A 86 -6.23 -11.78 -15.88
C GLU A 86 -4.80 -12.34 -15.82
N LEU A 87 -4.59 -13.44 -15.07
CA LEU A 87 -3.34 -14.17 -14.94
C LEU A 87 -3.40 -15.50 -15.72
N GLY A 88 -2.29 -15.92 -16.32
CA GLY A 88 -2.24 -17.06 -17.25
C GLY A 88 -2.06 -18.43 -16.58
N ASN A 89 -1.48 -18.47 -15.39
CA ASN A 89 -1.05 -19.65 -14.65
C ASN A 89 -1.39 -19.53 -13.15
N THR A 90 -2.65 -19.23 -12.83
CA THR A 90 -3.18 -19.32 -11.46
C THR A 90 -3.91 -20.64 -11.28
N ARG A 91 -3.38 -21.48 -10.38
CA ARG A 91 -3.93 -22.82 -10.06
C ARG A 91 -5.23 -22.71 -9.30
N LYS A 92 -5.24 -21.88 -8.26
CA LYS A 92 -6.37 -21.77 -7.33
C LYS A 92 -6.34 -20.44 -6.59
N VAL A 93 -7.52 -19.87 -6.37
CA VAL A 93 -7.70 -18.76 -5.43
C VAL A 93 -8.63 -19.19 -4.31
N VAL A 94 -8.15 -19.10 -3.07
CA VAL A 94 -8.97 -19.28 -1.87
C VAL A 94 -9.51 -17.92 -1.46
N MET A 95 -10.84 -17.81 -1.38
CA MET A 95 -11.54 -16.57 -1.06
C MET A 95 -12.37 -16.78 0.21
N GLY A 96 -12.13 -15.95 1.22
CA GLY A 96 -12.82 -15.99 2.51
C GLY A 96 -13.69 -14.77 2.73
N ASP A 97 -14.81 -14.94 3.44
CA ASP A 97 -15.60 -13.83 3.99
C ASP A 97 -16.45 -14.34 5.17
N LEU A 98 -16.75 -13.46 6.13
CA LEU A 98 -17.65 -13.77 7.24
C LEU A 98 -19.12 -13.58 6.86
N ASN A 99 -19.40 -12.82 5.80
CA ASN A 99 -20.75 -12.56 5.34
C ASN A 99 -21.19 -13.66 4.36
N PRO A 100 -22.21 -14.48 4.71
CA PRO A 100 -22.71 -15.52 3.81
C PRO A 100 -23.25 -14.96 2.49
N THR A 101 -23.74 -13.73 2.48
CA THR A 101 -24.19 -13.03 1.27
C THR A 101 -23.02 -12.67 0.37
N ALA A 102 -21.86 -12.30 0.93
CA ALA A 102 -20.65 -12.06 0.18
C ALA A 102 -20.14 -13.34 -0.50
N ILE A 103 -20.14 -14.47 0.22
CA ILE A 103 -19.79 -15.78 -0.35
C ILE A 103 -20.72 -16.18 -1.50
N LYS A 104 -22.03 -15.97 -1.36
CA LYS A 104 -22.99 -16.22 -2.45
C LYS A 104 -22.69 -15.34 -3.66
N LEU A 105 -22.49 -14.03 -3.47
CA LEU A 105 -22.19 -13.11 -4.58
C LEU A 105 -20.86 -13.44 -5.26
N ALA A 106 -19.81 -13.73 -4.50
CA ALA A 106 -18.51 -14.12 -5.02
C ALA A 106 -18.58 -15.45 -5.80
N THR A 107 -19.42 -16.39 -5.38
CA THR A 107 -19.67 -17.65 -6.11
C THR A 107 -20.35 -17.39 -7.46
N GLU A 108 -21.39 -16.55 -7.50
CA GLU A 108 -22.06 -16.17 -8.74
C GLU A 108 -21.09 -15.42 -9.67
N ASN A 109 -20.25 -14.53 -9.13
CA ASN A 109 -19.21 -13.84 -9.90
C ASN A 109 -18.14 -14.77 -10.47
N ALA A 110 -17.68 -15.76 -9.69
CA ALA A 110 -16.75 -16.77 -10.20
C ALA A 110 -17.39 -17.62 -11.32
N THR A 111 -18.68 -17.95 -11.18
CA THR A 111 -19.44 -18.69 -12.19
C THR A 111 -19.63 -17.87 -13.47
N LEU A 112 -19.98 -16.59 -13.34
CA LEU A 112 -20.16 -15.65 -14.46
C LEU A 112 -18.89 -15.52 -15.34
N ASN A 113 -17.72 -15.75 -14.77
CA ASN A 113 -16.44 -15.68 -15.47
C ASN A 113 -15.86 -17.06 -15.82
N ASN A 114 -16.60 -18.16 -15.60
CA ASN A 114 -16.15 -19.54 -15.83
C ASN A 114 -14.86 -19.89 -15.06
N VAL A 115 -14.74 -19.44 -13.81
CA VAL A 115 -13.58 -19.72 -12.95
C VAL A 115 -13.96 -20.34 -11.60
N ALA A 116 -15.19 -20.85 -11.48
CA ALA A 116 -15.70 -21.45 -10.24
C ALA A 116 -14.92 -22.70 -9.81
N ASP A 117 -14.42 -23.49 -10.76
CA ASP A 117 -13.59 -24.69 -10.54
C ASP A 117 -12.24 -24.39 -9.87
N ARG A 118 -11.68 -23.21 -10.16
CA ARG A 118 -10.43 -22.70 -9.57
C ARG A 118 -10.65 -21.76 -8.38
N SER A 119 -11.90 -21.52 -8.01
CA SER A 119 -12.31 -20.64 -6.91
C SER A 119 -12.75 -21.45 -5.69
N SER A 120 -12.07 -21.27 -4.56
CA SER A 120 -12.39 -21.98 -3.31
C SER A 120 -12.93 -21.01 -2.27
N LEU A 121 -14.25 -20.84 -2.29
CA LEU A 121 -14.96 -19.94 -1.40
C LEU A 121 -15.12 -20.56 -0.01
N ARG A 122 -14.94 -19.76 1.04
CA ARG A 122 -14.97 -20.20 2.44
C ARG A 122 -15.70 -19.18 3.31
N LEU A 123 -16.83 -19.59 3.89
CA LEU A 123 -17.52 -18.82 4.93
C LEU A 123 -16.77 -18.98 6.25
N LEU A 124 -15.70 -18.22 6.45
CA LEU A 124 -14.80 -18.32 7.60
C LEU A 124 -14.27 -16.94 7.98
N ASP A 125 -13.94 -16.80 9.26
CA ASP A 125 -13.11 -15.69 9.73
C ASP A 125 -11.75 -15.69 9.02
N ALA A 126 -11.23 -14.50 8.73
CA ALA A 126 -9.96 -14.32 8.03
C ALA A 126 -8.78 -14.96 8.78
N ASN A 127 -8.69 -14.77 10.11
CA ASN A 127 -7.60 -15.35 10.90
C ASN A 127 -7.73 -16.88 10.98
N LEU A 128 -8.96 -17.41 11.10
CA LEU A 128 -9.19 -18.85 11.07
C LEU A 128 -8.78 -19.45 9.72
N LEU A 129 -9.20 -18.84 8.61
CA LEU A 129 -8.84 -19.29 7.27
C LEU A 129 -7.32 -19.32 7.08
N LEU A 130 -6.62 -18.23 7.44
CA LEU A 130 -5.17 -18.16 7.31
C LEU A 130 -4.48 -19.19 8.22
N SER A 131 -4.97 -19.40 9.44
CA SER A 131 -4.43 -20.40 10.38
C SER A 131 -4.53 -21.83 9.83
N LEU A 132 -5.66 -22.18 9.20
CA LEU A 132 -5.85 -23.49 8.55
C LEU A 132 -4.86 -23.75 7.41
N HIS A 133 -4.16 -22.72 6.92
CA HIS A 133 -3.17 -22.81 5.85
C HIS A 133 -1.72 -22.55 6.32
N ALA A 134 -1.48 -22.50 7.64
CA ALA A 134 -0.14 -22.27 8.20
C ALA A 134 0.80 -23.51 8.15
N TYR A 135 0.28 -24.69 7.81
CA TYR A 135 1.03 -25.95 7.81
C TYR A 135 1.89 -26.15 6.54
N PRO A 136 3.01 -26.92 6.61
CA PRO A 136 3.82 -27.23 5.43
C PRO A 136 3.02 -27.88 4.29
N GLY A 137 3.13 -27.35 3.07
CA GLY A 137 2.37 -27.82 1.91
C GLY A 137 0.99 -27.17 1.72
N GLY A 138 0.41 -26.56 2.76
CA GLY A 138 -0.87 -25.84 2.68
C GLY A 138 -0.77 -24.33 2.45
N ARG A 139 0.44 -23.77 2.55
CA ARG A 139 0.71 -22.33 2.48
C ARG A 139 0.52 -21.74 1.09
N PHE A 140 0.17 -20.47 1.00
CA PHE A 140 -0.07 -19.74 -0.26
C PHE A 140 1.22 -19.17 -0.86
N ASP A 141 1.20 -18.94 -2.18
CA ASP A 141 2.20 -18.12 -2.86
C ASP A 141 2.03 -16.64 -2.56
N TYR A 142 0.78 -16.22 -2.38
CA TYR A 142 0.41 -14.83 -2.16
C TYR A 142 -0.83 -14.74 -1.27
N VAL A 143 -0.78 -13.84 -0.29
CA VAL A 143 -1.92 -13.50 0.58
C VAL A 143 -2.20 -12.00 0.48
N ASP A 144 -3.47 -11.64 0.24
CA ASP A 144 -3.92 -10.25 0.11
C ASP A 144 -4.80 -9.82 1.29
N ILE A 145 -4.23 -9.10 2.27
CA ILE A 145 -4.95 -8.62 3.45
C ILE A 145 -5.48 -7.20 3.17
N ASP A 146 -6.76 -7.11 2.84
CA ASP A 146 -7.44 -5.87 2.44
C ASP A 146 -8.69 -5.57 3.31
N PRO A 147 -8.52 -5.30 4.62
CA PRO A 147 -9.63 -5.06 5.53
C PRO A 147 -10.15 -3.63 5.48
N TYR A 148 -11.28 -3.41 6.15
CA TYR A 148 -11.62 -2.07 6.64
C TYR A 148 -10.75 -1.68 7.83
N GLY A 149 -10.15 -0.51 7.74
CA GLY A 149 -9.24 0.01 8.75
C GLY A 149 -7.86 -0.62 8.65
N SER A 150 -7.47 -1.35 9.70
CA SER A 150 -6.08 -1.78 9.91
C SER A 150 -5.87 -3.25 9.53
N PRO A 151 -4.79 -3.60 8.81
CA PRO A 151 -4.40 -4.98 8.53
C PRO A 151 -3.67 -5.66 9.68
N THR A 152 -3.28 -4.92 10.72
CA THR A 152 -2.41 -5.44 11.79
C THR A 152 -3.00 -6.63 12.57
N PRO A 153 -4.32 -6.75 12.80
CA PRO A 153 -4.91 -7.91 13.45
C PRO A 153 -4.75 -9.24 12.69
N PHE A 154 -4.36 -9.21 11.42
CA PHE A 154 -4.25 -10.38 10.56
C PHE A 154 -2.80 -10.73 10.20
N LEU A 155 -1.81 -9.92 10.60
CA LEU A 155 -0.42 -10.09 10.17
C LEU A 155 0.17 -11.42 10.60
N ASN A 156 -0.08 -11.85 11.84
CA ASN A 156 0.50 -13.07 12.39
C ASN A 156 0.15 -14.30 11.54
N ASN A 157 -1.14 -14.50 11.28
CA ASN A 157 -1.60 -15.63 10.49
C ASN A 157 -1.34 -15.41 8.99
N GLY A 158 -1.34 -14.14 8.55
CA GLY A 158 -0.89 -13.75 7.21
C GLY A 158 0.52 -14.27 6.92
N VAL A 159 1.49 -13.93 7.76
CA VAL A 159 2.89 -14.38 7.63
C VAL A 159 2.99 -15.90 7.65
N LEU A 160 2.35 -16.57 8.62
CA LEU A 160 2.44 -18.03 8.77
C LEU A 160 1.83 -18.82 7.61
N SER A 161 0.80 -18.26 6.96
CA SER A 161 0.10 -18.87 5.84
C SER A 161 0.80 -18.66 4.48
N VAL A 162 1.85 -17.84 4.41
CA VAL A 162 2.64 -17.62 3.20
C VAL A 162 3.83 -18.56 3.16
N ARG A 163 4.08 -19.19 2.01
CA ARG A 163 5.22 -20.10 1.83
C ARG A 163 6.54 -19.34 1.79
N ASN A 164 7.66 -20.04 1.97
CA ASN A 164 8.98 -19.42 1.80
C ASN A 164 9.13 -18.88 0.37
N HIS A 165 9.71 -17.69 0.21
CA HIS A 165 9.74 -16.93 -1.06
C HIS A 165 8.34 -16.60 -1.61
N GLY A 166 7.34 -16.59 -0.72
CA GLY A 166 5.99 -16.14 -1.02
C GLY A 166 5.84 -14.65 -0.78
N TYR A 167 4.64 -14.15 -1.01
CA TYR A 167 4.37 -12.73 -1.03
C TYR A 167 3.16 -12.40 -0.16
N ILE A 168 3.16 -11.22 0.42
CA ILE A 168 2.05 -10.69 1.19
C ILE A 168 1.76 -9.28 0.72
N ALA A 169 0.47 -8.94 0.60
CA ALA A 169 0.04 -7.59 0.33
C ALA A 169 -0.89 -7.11 1.45
N LEU A 170 -0.70 -5.86 1.86
CA LEU A 170 -1.43 -5.23 2.95
C LEU A 170 -2.04 -3.92 2.48
N THR A 171 -3.34 -3.76 2.66
CA THR A 171 -4.00 -2.44 2.58
C THR A 171 -4.29 -1.92 3.99
N ALA A 172 -4.01 -0.66 4.24
CA ALA A 172 -4.55 0.06 5.39
C ALA A 172 -5.37 1.26 4.94
N THR A 173 -6.58 1.39 5.47
CA THR A 173 -7.51 2.50 5.21
C THR A 173 -7.69 3.41 6.44
N ASP A 174 -7.16 3.02 7.62
CA ASP A 174 -7.20 3.85 8.83
C ASP A 174 -6.08 4.89 8.88
N MET A 175 -6.12 5.82 7.92
CA MET A 175 -5.13 6.88 7.78
C MET A 175 -5.09 7.86 8.97
N ALA A 176 -6.19 8.05 9.70
CA ALA A 176 -6.22 8.97 10.85
C ALA A 176 -5.20 8.60 11.96
N PRO A 177 -5.14 7.34 12.45
CA PRO A 177 -4.03 6.89 13.29
C PRO A 177 -2.66 7.07 12.64
N LEU A 178 -2.49 6.59 11.40
CA LEU A 178 -1.20 6.55 10.71
C LEU A 178 -0.62 7.93 10.39
N CYS A 179 -1.47 8.94 10.16
CA CYS A 179 -1.08 10.33 9.89
C CYS A 179 -1.03 11.20 11.15
N GLY A 180 -1.08 10.61 12.35
CA GLY A 180 -0.85 11.34 13.59
C GLY A 180 -2.07 12.05 14.18
N VAL A 181 -3.29 11.86 13.65
CA VAL A 181 -4.52 12.38 14.27
C VAL A 181 -4.80 11.65 15.58
N ASN A 182 -4.66 10.32 15.60
CA ASN A 182 -4.81 9.51 16.80
C ASN A 182 -3.55 8.66 17.07
N LYS A 183 -2.54 9.30 17.67
CA LYS A 183 -1.25 8.66 17.98
C LYS A 183 -1.38 7.43 18.88
N ARG A 184 -2.23 7.48 19.90
CA ARG A 184 -2.45 6.34 20.80
C ARG A 184 -2.99 5.12 20.04
N ALA A 185 -3.91 5.32 19.09
CA ALA A 185 -4.37 4.24 18.22
C ALA A 185 -3.26 3.74 17.29
N CYS A 186 -2.41 4.63 16.78
CA CYS A 186 -1.26 4.26 15.95
C CYS A 186 -0.30 3.34 16.70
N ILE A 187 0.09 3.71 17.93
CA ILE A 187 0.97 2.88 18.79
C ILE A 187 0.33 1.51 19.03
N ARG A 188 -0.95 1.45 19.42
CA ARG A 188 -1.61 0.16 19.70
C ARG A 188 -1.70 -0.76 18.48
N LYS A 189 -1.91 -0.20 17.28
CA LYS A 189 -2.12 -0.98 16.05
C LYS A 189 -0.81 -1.34 15.34
N TYR A 190 0.12 -0.39 15.24
CA TYR A 190 1.33 -0.49 14.39
C TYR A 190 2.63 -0.57 15.21
N GLY A 191 2.56 -0.34 16.53
CA GLY A 191 3.72 -0.41 17.42
C GLY A 191 4.75 0.69 17.20
N GLY A 192 4.34 1.85 16.66
CA GLY A 192 5.19 3.01 16.42
C GLY A 192 4.40 4.31 16.46
N ASP A 193 5.08 5.40 16.84
CA ASP A 193 4.54 6.74 16.87
C ASP A 193 4.43 7.34 15.47
N SER A 194 3.27 7.93 15.19
CA SER A 194 3.03 8.74 13.99
C SER A 194 3.19 10.23 14.28
N ILE A 195 3.40 11.01 13.22
CA ILE A 195 3.49 12.46 13.28
C ILE A 195 2.52 13.10 12.28
N GLN A 196 1.96 14.23 12.67
CA GLN A 196 1.28 15.12 11.74
C GLN A 196 2.33 15.99 11.06
N SER A 197 2.57 15.72 9.79
CA SER A 197 3.49 16.43 8.91
C SER A 197 2.97 16.40 7.47
N GLU A 198 3.57 17.21 6.61
CA GLU A 198 3.32 17.23 5.16
C GLU A 198 3.59 15.87 4.50
N PHE A 199 4.45 15.06 5.11
CA PHE A 199 4.87 13.74 4.64
C PHE A 199 4.27 12.57 5.43
N CYS A 200 3.17 12.83 6.15
CA CYS A 200 2.52 11.82 6.97
C CYS A 200 2.09 10.56 6.20
N HIS A 201 1.78 10.67 4.90
CA HIS A 201 1.45 9.51 4.06
C HIS A 201 2.64 8.57 3.84
N GLU A 202 3.88 9.09 3.77
CA GLU A 202 5.07 8.24 3.72
C GLU A 202 5.37 7.62 5.09
N VAL A 203 5.21 8.41 6.17
CA VAL A 203 5.31 7.89 7.54
C VAL A 203 4.34 6.73 7.76
N ALA A 204 3.12 6.84 7.25
CA ALA A 204 2.11 5.80 7.31
C ALA A 204 2.57 4.49 6.64
N LEU A 205 3.11 4.56 5.42
CA LEU A 205 3.68 3.40 4.73
C LEU A 205 4.83 2.77 5.50
N ARG A 206 5.73 3.59 6.03
CA ARG A 206 6.88 3.10 6.81
C ARG A 206 6.48 2.46 8.13
N LEU A 207 5.42 2.95 8.77
CA LEU A 207 4.83 2.33 9.96
C LEU A 207 4.17 0.99 9.62
N LEU A 208 3.44 0.90 8.51
CA LEU A 208 2.84 -0.35 8.03
C LEU A 208 3.92 -1.39 7.69
N ALA A 209 4.95 -1.00 6.95
CA ALA A 209 6.10 -1.85 6.63
C ALA A 209 6.82 -2.30 7.90
N GLY A 210 7.08 -1.37 8.82
CA GLY A 210 7.71 -1.68 10.11
C GLY A 210 6.88 -2.63 10.98
N ALA A 211 5.55 -2.51 10.95
CA ALA A 211 4.65 -3.45 11.65
C ALA A 211 4.72 -4.86 11.05
N LEU A 212 4.75 -4.98 9.72
CA LEU A 212 4.92 -6.26 9.03
C LEU A 212 6.29 -6.89 9.35
N ILE A 213 7.39 -6.12 9.25
CA ILE A 213 8.75 -6.61 9.49
C ILE A 213 8.90 -7.13 10.93
N LYS A 214 8.46 -6.34 11.92
CA LYS A 214 8.49 -6.76 13.33
C LYS A 214 7.65 -8.03 13.56
N ASN A 215 6.47 -8.12 12.94
CA ASN A 215 5.61 -9.28 13.11
C ASN A 215 6.17 -10.54 12.43
N ALA A 216 6.76 -10.40 11.24
CA ALA A 216 7.37 -11.50 10.52
C ALA A 216 8.61 -12.06 11.26
N ALA A 217 9.40 -11.18 11.88
CA ALA A 217 10.61 -11.57 12.59
C ALA A 217 10.37 -12.47 13.80
N VAL A 218 9.22 -12.37 14.46
CA VAL A 218 8.81 -13.30 15.55
C VAL A 218 8.79 -14.76 15.08
N HIS A 219 8.58 -14.97 13.77
CA HIS A 219 8.56 -16.29 13.12
C HIS A 219 9.83 -16.57 12.32
N GLU A 220 10.95 -15.93 12.68
CA GLU A 220 12.23 -16.02 11.98
C GLU A 220 12.10 -15.81 10.47
N THR A 221 11.26 -14.86 10.06
CA THR A 221 10.96 -14.56 8.66
C THR A 221 11.23 -13.09 8.39
N SER A 222 11.99 -12.79 7.35
CA SER A 222 12.18 -11.41 6.88
C SER A 222 11.03 -11.00 5.97
N ALA A 223 10.64 -9.72 6.02
CA ALA A 223 9.73 -9.11 5.07
C ALA A 223 10.45 -8.01 4.29
N GLU A 224 10.50 -8.14 2.96
CA GLU A 224 11.14 -7.18 2.07
C GLU A 224 10.07 -6.40 1.28
N PRO A 225 9.89 -5.09 1.50
CA PRO A 225 9.04 -4.25 0.66
C PRO A 225 9.49 -4.26 -0.81
N LEU A 226 8.60 -4.64 -1.73
CA LEU A 226 8.88 -4.69 -3.17
C LEU A 226 8.19 -3.57 -3.94
N PHE A 227 7.01 -3.17 -3.48
CA PHE A 227 6.24 -2.10 -4.07
C PHE A 227 5.26 -1.57 -3.02
N SER A 228 5.14 -0.27 -2.90
CA SER A 228 4.15 0.33 -2.01
C SER A 228 3.73 1.71 -2.49
N PHE A 229 2.54 2.13 -2.06
CA PHE A 229 2.01 3.44 -2.45
C PHE A 229 0.90 3.94 -1.53
N TYR A 230 0.69 5.24 -1.57
CA TYR A 230 -0.52 5.91 -1.10
C TYR A 230 -1.45 6.27 -2.28
N SER A 231 -2.76 6.06 -2.13
CA SER A 231 -3.76 6.53 -3.10
C SER A 231 -5.13 6.65 -2.45
N ASP A 232 -5.93 7.65 -2.80
CA ASP A 232 -7.36 7.75 -2.45
C ASP A 232 -7.69 7.40 -0.97
N HIS A 233 -6.89 7.91 -0.03
CA HIS A 233 -7.02 7.68 1.42
C HIS A 233 -6.76 6.26 1.92
N TYR A 234 -6.00 5.47 1.18
CA TYR A 234 -5.42 4.22 1.66
C TYR A 234 -3.94 4.13 1.33
N ILE A 235 -3.24 3.28 2.07
CA ILE A 235 -1.88 2.87 1.74
C ILE A 235 -1.85 1.38 1.41
N ARG A 236 -0.92 1.00 0.54
CA ARG A 236 -0.76 -0.36 0.05
C ARG A 236 0.71 -0.75 0.11
N LEU A 237 0.99 -1.93 0.63
CA LEU A 237 2.34 -2.51 0.70
C LEU A 237 2.32 -3.92 0.12
N TYR A 238 3.26 -4.22 -0.78
CA TYR A 238 3.57 -5.56 -1.24
C TYR A 238 4.96 -5.94 -0.76
N ALA A 239 5.11 -7.11 -0.16
CA ALA A 239 6.39 -7.59 0.36
C ALA A 239 6.62 -9.07 0.05
N ARG A 240 7.90 -9.45 -0.08
CA ARG A 240 8.32 -10.86 -0.13
C ARG A 240 8.66 -11.34 1.27
N LEU A 241 8.30 -12.58 1.58
CA LEU A 241 8.62 -13.24 2.83
C LEU A 241 9.66 -14.34 2.60
N ASP A 242 10.80 -14.21 3.28
CA ASP A 242 11.91 -15.16 3.21
C ASP A 242 12.22 -15.69 4.62
N LYS A 243 12.27 -17.01 4.79
CA LYS A 243 12.56 -17.64 6.07
C LYS A 243 14.06 -17.58 6.38
N GLY A 244 14.38 -17.23 7.62
CA GLY A 244 15.72 -17.26 8.19
C GLY A 244 15.91 -16.16 9.24
N ALA A 245 16.31 -16.55 10.46
CA ALA A 245 16.57 -15.62 11.56
C ALA A 245 17.56 -14.50 11.17
N LYS A 246 18.67 -14.85 10.49
CA LYS A 246 19.66 -13.85 10.03
C LYS A 246 19.08 -12.81 9.06
N LEU A 247 18.16 -13.23 8.18
CA LEU A 247 17.48 -12.29 7.28
C LEU A 247 16.53 -11.39 8.05
N ALA A 248 15.82 -11.94 9.04
CA ALA A 248 14.94 -11.17 9.92
C ALA A 248 15.72 -10.14 10.75
N ASP A 249 16.86 -10.53 11.34
CA ASP A 249 17.76 -9.65 12.09
C ASP A 249 18.25 -8.48 11.23
N GLN A 250 18.66 -8.78 9.99
CA GLN A 250 19.07 -7.75 9.03
C GLN A 250 17.95 -6.72 8.81
N LYS A 251 16.72 -7.17 8.57
CA LYS A 251 15.59 -6.24 8.36
C LYS A 251 15.21 -5.48 9.62
N ILE A 252 15.29 -6.09 10.80
CA ILE A 252 15.10 -5.37 12.07
C ILE A 252 16.15 -4.27 12.23
N SER A 253 17.40 -4.50 11.83
CA SER A 253 18.49 -3.51 11.98
C SER A 253 18.29 -2.25 11.13
N GLU A 254 17.50 -2.33 10.05
CA GLU A 254 17.13 -1.21 9.18
C GLU A 254 15.90 -0.43 9.70
N MET A 255 15.32 -0.82 10.83
CA MET A 255 14.27 -0.06 11.51
C MET A 255 14.84 1.14 12.26
N GLY A 256 14.09 2.24 12.30
CA GLY A 256 14.50 3.41 13.06
C GLY A 256 13.41 4.46 13.16
N PHE A 257 13.82 5.72 13.21
CA PHE A 257 12.99 6.87 13.55
C PHE A 257 13.18 8.00 12.56
N ILE A 258 12.16 8.83 12.39
CA ILE A 258 12.26 10.10 11.68
C ILE A 258 12.17 11.23 12.71
N LYS A 259 13.19 12.07 12.75
CA LYS A 259 13.18 13.32 13.52
C LYS A 259 12.69 14.44 12.62
N TYR A 260 11.71 15.21 13.09
CA TYR A 260 11.09 16.27 12.29
C TYR A 260 10.89 17.54 13.13
N CYS A 261 11.36 18.66 12.61
CA CYS A 261 11.17 19.97 13.20
C CYS A 261 9.95 20.65 12.57
N LYS A 262 8.89 20.85 13.36
CA LYS A 262 7.67 21.50 12.88
C LYS A 262 7.85 22.98 12.54
N LYS A 263 8.86 23.65 13.10
CA LYS A 263 9.09 25.09 12.91
C LYS A 263 9.76 25.39 11.57
N CYS A 264 10.81 24.65 11.22
CA CYS A 264 11.59 24.90 10.00
C CYS A 264 11.52 23.77 8.97
N LEU A 265 10.65 22.77 9.17
CA LEU A 265 10.45 21.61 8.29
C LEU A 265 11.68 20.69 8.10
N TYR A 266 12.78 20.94 8.83
CA TYR A 266 13.95 20.06 8.81
C TYR A 266 13.59 18.65 9.26
N ARG A 267 14.13 17.64 8.59
CA ARG A 267 13.96 16.24 8.95
C ARG A 267 15.22 15.44 8.68
N GLU A 268 15.36 14.35 9.41
CA GLU A 268 16.43 13.38 9.24
C GLU A 268 15.98 11.99 9.72
N SER A 269 16.62 10.95 9.19
CA SER A 269 16.48 9.59 9.70
C SER A 269 17.45 9.37 10.87
N SER A 270 17.04 8.58 11.85
CA SER A 270 17.82 8.30 13.06
C SER A 270 17.57 6.89 13.56
N TYR A 271 18.62 6.19 13.99
CA TYR A 271 18.49 4.90 14.69
C TYR A 271 18.34 5.07 16.20
N HIS A 272 18.48 6.30 16.70
CA HIS A 272 18.34 6.63 18.12
C HIS A 272 17.02 7.34 18.39
N ASN A 273 16.24 6.82 19.34
CA ASN A 273 15.04 7.45 19.87
C ASN A 273 15.38 8.42 21.01
N LYS A 274 16.20 9.43 20.70
CA LYS A 274 16.61 10.44 21.67
C LYS A 274 15.91 11.76 21.42
N LYS A 275 15.38 12.35 22.48
CA LYS A 275 14.84 13.72 22.45
C LYS A 275 15.98 14.69 22.22
N GLU A 276 15.97 15.34 21.07
CA GLU A 276 17.02 16.24 20.63
C GLU A 276 16.39 17.51 20.04
N LYS A 277 17.20 18.56 19.98
CA LYS A 277 16.83 19.83 19.38
C LYS A 277 17.30 19.87 17.93
N CYS A 278 16.52 20.57 17.12
CA CYS A 278 16.88 20.85 15.73
C CYS A 278 18.16 21.69 15.69
N PRO A 279 19.19 21.28 14.92
CA PRO A 279 20.48 21.96 14.87
C PRO A 279 20.43 23.36 14.23
N LYS A 280 19.23 23.83 13.86
CA LYS A 280 19.03 24.99 12.99
C LYS A 280 18.14 26.05 13.60
N CYS A 281 17.15 25.65 14.40
CA CYS A 281 16.24 26.60 15.07
C CYS A 281 16.06 26.33 16.56
N ASP A 282 16.82 25.39 17.12
CA ASP A 282 16.85 24.99 18.54
C ASP A 282 15.52 24.46 19.11
N GLU A 283 14.50 24.24 18.27
CA GLU A 283 13.24 23.59 18.68
C GLU A 283 13.40 22.08 18.85
N TYR A 284 12.66 21.51 19.78
CA TYR A 284 12.61 20.06 19.94
C TYR A 284 11.97 19.37 18.73
N TYR A 285 12.59 18.28 18.30
CA TYR A 285 12.00 17.42 17.30
C TYR A 285 10.72 16.74 17.81
N VAL A 286 9.77 16.54 16.89
CA VAL A 286 8.84 15.42 17.01
C VAL A 286 9.48 14.19 16.35
N ILE A 287 9.27 13.03 16.96
CA ILE A 287 9.87 11.77 16.52
C ILE A 287 8.75 10.84 16.05
N ALA A 288 8.90 10.26 14.85
CA ALA A 288 8.06 9.17 14.36
C ALA A 288 8.86 7.86 14.43
N GLY A 289 8.19 6.74 14.74
CA GLY A 289 8.78 5.40 14.77
C GLY A 289 8.57 4.63 16.09
N PRO A 290 9.16 3.43 16.23
CA PRO A 290 10.02 2.79 15.24
C PRO A 290 9.25 2.42 13.97
N LEU A 291 9.85 2.67 12.82
CA LEU A 291 9.30 2.47 11.47
C LEU A 291 10.41 2.01 10.52
N TRP A 292 10.02 1.58 9.32
CA TRP A 292 10.96 1.16 8.29
C TRP A 292 11.71 2.34 7.66
N LEU A 293 13.05 2.35 7.74
CA LEU A 293 13.88 3.39 7.11
C LEU A 293 14.39 3.01 5.72
N GLY A 294 14.42 1.72 5.38
CA GLY A 294 14.86 1.25 4.06
C GLY A 294 13.92 1.66 2.91
N GLU A 295 14.19 1.09 1.74
CA GLU A 295 13.43 1.36 0.52
C GLU A 295 11.99 0.85 0.62
N LEU A 296 11.04 1.59 0.03
CA LEU A 296 9.62 1.26 0.01
C LEU A 296 9.20 0.54 -1.29
N ALA A 297 10.13 0.41 -2.24
CA ALA A 297 9.98 -0.33 -3.48
C ALA A 297 11.35 -0.84 -3.95
N ASP A 298 11.37 -2.04 -4.54
CA ASP A 298 12.59 -2.62 -5.10
C ASP A 298 12.75 -2.22 -6.58
N ARG A 299 13.93 -1.72 -6.94
CA ARG A 299 14.21 -1.23 -8.30
C ARG A 299 14.12 -2.34 -9.36
N SER A 300 14.56 -3.54 -9.01
CA SER A 300 14.56 -4.65 -9.96
C SER A 300 13.14 -5.14 -10.21
N PHE A 301 12.36 -5.28 -9.15
CA PHE A 301 10.95 -5.67 -9.21
C PHE A 301 10.09 -4.61 -9.92
N MET A 302 10.34 -3.32 -9.69
CA MET A 302 9.62 -2.23 -10.37
C MET A 302 9.86 -2.22 -11.88
N LYS A 303 11.09 -2.54 -12.34
CA LYS A 303 11.35 -2.70 -13.77
C LYS A 303 10.50 -3.82 -14.38
N LEU A 304 10.45 -4.98 -13.73
CA LEU A 304 9.61 -6.10 -14.17
C LEU A 304 8.12 -5.70 -14.20
N MET A 305 7.64 -4.92 -13.22
CA MET A 305 6.26 -4.42 -13.23
C MET A 305 5.97 -3.45 -14.38
N LEU A 306 6.93 -2.59 -14.74
CA LEU A 306 6.80 -1.67 -15.89
C LEU A 306 6.85 -2.42 -17.24
N GLU A 307 7.66 -3.48 -17.33
CA GLU A 307 7.67 -4.39 -18.48
C GLU A 307 6.33 -5.13 -18.60
N ALA A 308 5.83 -5.70 -17.51
CA ALA A 308 4.51 -6.36 -17.47
C ALA A 308 3.37 -5.40 -17.82
N LEU A 309 3.46 -4.13 -17.39
CA LEU A 309 2.50 -3.08 -17.74
C LEU A 309 2.44 -2.85 -19.26
N SER A 310 3.61 -2.85 -19.93
CA SER A 310 3.71 -2.66 -21.38
C SER A 310 3.02 -3.78 -22.16
N ASN A 311 2.96 -4.98 -21.59
CA ASN A 311 2.26 -6.14 -22.16
C ASN A 311 0.74 -6.12 -21.88
N LYS A 312 0.23 -5.24 -21.01
CA LYS A 312 -1.19 -5.14 -20.64
C LYS A 312 -1.76 -3.80 -21.10
N LYS A 313 -2.03 -3.66 -22.42
CA LYS A 313 -2.54 -2.43 -23.06
C LYS A 313 -3.73 -1.75 -22.34
N TYR A 314 -4.64 -2.52 -21.75
CA TYR A 314 -5.80 -1.98 -21.01
C TYR A 314 -5.43 -1.22 -19.72
N LEU A 315 -4.18 -1.32 -19.26
CA LEU A 315 -3.65 -0.63 -18.08
C LEU A 315 -2.73 0.54 -18.41
N GLU A 316 -2.26 0.68 -19.65
CA GLU A 316 -1.18 1.60 -20.03
C GLU A 316 -1.47 3.09 -19.73
N ASN A 317 -2.73 3.51 -19.92
CA ASN A 317 -3.19 4.90 -19.73
C ASN A 317 -4.02 5.07 -18.46
N THR A 318 -3.79 4.22 -17.45
CA THR A 318 -4.55 4.26 -16.19
C THR A 318 -3.79 4.99 -15.08
N LYS A 319 -4.51 5.35 -14.02
CA LYS A 319 -3.92 5.85 -12.76
C LYS A 319 -2.84 4.90 -12.22
N SER A 320 -3.06 3.58 -12.35
CA SER A 320 -2.12 2.53 -11.97
C SER A 320 -0.79 2.65 -12.71
N ALA A 321 -0.81 2.90 -14.03
CA ALA A 321 0.40 3.10 -14.82
C ALA A 321 1.19 4.35 -14.39
N SER A 322 0.50 5.48 -14.22
CA SER A 322 1.13 6.72 -13.73
C SER A 322 1.77 6.50 -12.36
N LEU A 323 1.05 5.83 -11.46
CA LEU A 323 1.51 5.50 -10.12
C LEU A 323 2.79 4.65 -10.13
N LEU A 324 2.84 3.58 -10.93
CA LEU A 324 4.03 2.73 -11.06
C LEU A 324 5.25 3.53 -11.52
N ARG A 325 5.08 4.42 -12.50
CA ARG A 325 6.18 5.27 -12.99
C ARG A 325 6.66 6.25 -11.92
N MET A 326 5.76 6.87 -11.17
CA MET A 326 6.12 7.75 -10.06
C MET A 326 6.90 7.00 -8.98
N VAL A 327 6.38 5.85 -8.50
CA VAL A 327 7.05 5.06 -7.47
C VAL A 327 8.44 4.59 -7.92
N ASN A 328 8.61 4.16 -9.17
CA ASN A 328 9.92 3.78 -9.71
C ASN A 328 10.93 4.94 -9.70
N ASN A 329 10.48 6.17 -9.96
CA ASN A 329 11.33 7.36 -9.97
C ASN A 329 11.69 7.85 -8.56
N GLU A 330 10.96 7.43 -7.53
CA GLU A 330 11.19 7.79 -6.13
C GLU A 330 12.26 6.94 -5.43
N ILE A 331 12.63 5.79 -5.99
CA ILE A 331 13.59 4.86 -5.39
C ILE A 331 14.97 5.52 -5.25
N GLY A 332 15.59 5.42 -4.09
CA GLY A 332 16.91 5.99 -3.79
C GLY A 332 16.88 7.45 -3.34
N TYR A 333 15.69 8.07 -3.21
CA TYR A 333 15.56 9.38 -2.58
C TYR A 333 15.50 9.26 -1.06
N PRO A 334 15.92 10.31 -0.32
CA PRO A 334 15.82 10.34 1.13
C PRO A 334 14.40 10.09 1.69
N VAL A 335 14.36 9.73 2.96
CA VAL A 335 13.11 9.51 3.72
C VAL A 335 12.31 10.81 3.84
N GLY A 336 11.03 10.72 3.48
CA GLY A 336 10.11 11.85 3.42
C GLY A 336 10.17 12.61 2.10
N PHE A 337 9.29 13.59 1.97
CA PHE A 337 9.20 14.49 0.81
C PHE A 337 8.87 15.91 1.27
N TYR A 338 9.05 16.91 0.41
CA TYR A 338 8.69 18.29 0.69
C TYR A 338 7.44 18.71 -0.08
N ASP A 339 6.63 19.57 0.52
CA ASP A 339 5.53 20.24 -0.16
C ASP A 339 5.95 21.67 -0.54
N ILE A 340 5.82 22.01 -1.82
CA ILE A 340 6.30 23.28 -2.38
C ILE A 340 5.60 24.47 -1.71
N ASP A 341 4.30 24.37 -1.45
CA ASP A 341 3.56 25.46 -0.82
C ASP A 341 3.95 25.65 0.63
N LYS A 342 4.27 24.55 1.33
CA LYS A 342 4.83 24.62 2.69
C LYS A 342 6.21 25.28 2.70
N ILE A 343 7.06 25.01 1.71
CA ILE A 343 8.36 25.71 1.60
C ILE A 343 8.13 27.19 1.30
N CYS A 344 7.31 27.54 0.31
CA CYS A 344 7.01 28.94 -0.02
C CYS A 344 6.41 29.70 1.18
N SER A 345 5.51 29.05 1.93
CA SER A 345 4.96 29.61 3.17
C SER A 345 6.02 29.81 4.25
N LEU A 346 7.00 28.91 4.36
CA LEU A 346 8.09 29.02 5.34
C LEU A 346 8.99 30.23 5.05
N ILE A 347 9.27 30.52 3.77
CA ILE A 347 10.09 31.66 3.34
C ILE A 347 9.30 32.96 3.15
N GLY A 348 7.97 32.92 3.29
CA GLY A 348 7.10 34.09 3.09
C GLY A 348 6.97 34.53 1.63
N SER A 349 7.13 33.61 0.66
CA SER A 349 7.01 33.88 -0.77
C SER A 349 5.65 33.45 -1.33
N LYS A 350 5.30 33.99 -2.51
CA LYS A 350 4.21 33.43 -3.32
C LYS A 350 4.57 32.01 -3.75
N SER A 351 3.54 31.16 -3.87
CA SER A 351 3.69 29.81 -4.41
C SER A 351 4.11 29.86 -5.88
N ILE A 352 5.06 29.01 -6.26
CA ILE A 352 5.56 28.85 -7.62
C ILE A 352 4.99 27.57 -8.27
N SER A 353 5.12 27.42 -9.59
CA SER A 353 4.67 26.20 -10.25
C SER A 353 5.56 24.99 -9.89
N THR A 354 5.02 23.78 -9.93
CA THR A 354 5.81 22.55 -9.69
C THR A 354 6.95 22.41 -10.70
N SER A 355 6.71 22.76 -11.96
CA SER A 355 7.73 22.72 -13.02
C SER A 355 8.86 23.70 -12.73
N GLU A 356 8.54 24.93 -12.36
CA GLU A 356 9.53 25.95 -12.00
C GLU A 356 10.36 25.54 -10.78
N ALA A 357 9.74 24.97 -9.74
CA ALA A 357 10.46 24.46 -8.58
C ALA A 357 11.47 23.37 -8.99
N ILE A 358 11.03 22.42 -9.82
CA ILE A 358 11.87 21.33 -10.33
C ILE A 358 13.04 21.87 -11.16
N GLU A 359 12.80 22.83 -12.05
CA GLU A 359 13.84 23.45 -12.87
C GLU A 359 14.90 24.15 -12.02
N ARG A 360 14.47 24.95 -11.03
CA ARG A 360 15.39 25.65 -10.12
C ARG A 360 16.23 24.67 -9.30
N ILE A 361 15.63 23.60 -8.77
CA ILE A 361 16.36 22.60 -7.97
C ILE A 361 17.39 21.85 -8.84
N LYS A 362 17.02 21.50 -10.08
CA LYS A 362 17.95 20.87 -11.03
C LYS A 362 19.09 21.79 -11.44
N HIS A 363 18.80 23.08 -11.65
CA HIS A 363 19.80 24.08 -12.02
C HIS A 363 20.94 24.17 -10.98
N GLU A 364 20.60 23.98 -9.71
CA GLU A 364 21.56 23.99 -8.59
C GLU A 364 22.21 22.62 -8.34
N GLY A 365 21.99 21.63 -9.22
CA GLY A 365 22.67 20.35 -9.23
C GLY A 365 22.03 19.23 -8.39
N TYR A 366 20.88 19.50 -7.75
CA TYR A 366 20.18 18.51 -6.94
C TYR A 366 19.30 17.59 -7.77
N LYS A 367 19.17 16.34 -7.32
CA LYS A 367 18.19 15.40 -7.88
C LYS A 367 16.81 15.78 -7.39
N VAL A 368 15.81 15.73 -8.26
CA VAL A 368 14.42 16.00 -7.86
C VAL A 368 13.44 15.24 -8.71
N THR A 369 12.39 14.73 -8.06
CA THR A 369 11.23 14.10 -8.70
C THR A 369 9.94 14.54 -8.01
N VAL A 370 8.84 14.57 -8.76
CA VAL A 370 7.49 14.58 -8.16
C VAL A 370 7.25 13.26 -7.42
N THR A 371 6.36 13.29 -6.43
CA THR A 371 5.99 12.07 -5.70
C THR A 371 4.50 11.77 -5.72
N HIS A 372 4.15 10.49 -5.73
CA HIS A 372 2.79 9.98 -5.68
C HIS A 372 2.03 10.33 -4.39
N PHE A 373 2.72 10.79 -3.34
CA PHE A 373 2.10 11.18 -2.08
C PHE A 373 1.26 12.48 -2.16
N GLY A 374 1.51 13.34 -3.14
CA GLY A 374 0.81 14.62 -3.27
C GLY A 374 1.15 15.41 -4.54
N ASN A 375 0.19 16.21 -5.02
CA ASN A 375 0.31 16.94 -6.29
C ASN A 375 1.37 18.05 -6.29
N ARG A 376 1.65 18.63 -5.12
CA ARG A 376 2.63 19.72 -4.95
C ARG A 376 3.84 19.26 -4.15
N SER A 377 4.08 17.96 -4.19
CA SER A 377 5.08 17.28 -3.38
C SER A 377 6.25 16.79 -4.23
N ILE A 378 7.46 16.97 -3.72
CA ILE A 378 8.71 16.59 -4.39
C ILE A 378 9.61 15.81 -3.45
N LYS A 379 10.37 14.85 -4.00
CA LYS A 379 11.53 14.23 -3.35
C LYS A 379 12.79 14.79 -3.96
N THR A 380 13.80 15.04 -3.12
CA THR A 380 15.08 15.64 -3.49
C THR A 380 16.16 15.24 -2.49
N ASP A 381 17.42 15.26 -2.93
CA ASP A 381 18.59 15.14 -2.06
C ASP A 381 19.00 16.47 -1.40
N ALA A 382 18.35 17.58 -1.77
CA ALA A 382 18.45 18.85 -1.06
C ALA A 382 17.71 18.84 0.28
N ASN A 383 18.31 19.44 1.31
CA ASN A 383 17.65 19.71 2.58
C ASN A 383 16.81 20.99 2.52
N ILE A 384 16.02 21.23 3.58
CA ILE A 384 15.07 22.35 3.62
C ILE A 384 15.73 23.75 3.49
N PHE A 385 16.98 23.91 3.93
CA PHE A 385 17.67 25.21 3.87
C PHE A 385 18.08 25.51 2.44
N GLU A 386 18.69 24.54 1.77
CA GLU A 386 19.00 24.61 0.34
C GLU A 386 17.73 24.88 -0.45
N LEU A 387 16.64 24.14 -0.18
CA LEU A 387 15.35 24.40 -0.86
C LEU A 387 14.80 25.80 -0.58
N SER A 388 14.93 26.30 0.63
CA SER A 388 14.49 27.66 0.98
C SER A 388 15.26 28.72 0.19
N GLU A 389 16.58 28.56 0.03
CA GLU A 389 17.42 29.45 -0.76
C GLU A 389 17.08 29.36 -2.26
N ILE A 390 16.97 28.15 -2.80
CA ILE A 390 16.68 27.88 -4.22
C ILE A 390 15.31 28.46 -4.63
N LEU A 391 14.31 28.32 -3.76
CA LEU A 391 12.94 28.76 -4.04
C LEU A 391 12.68 30.22 -3.68
N THR A 392 13.62 30.90 -3.04
CA THR A 392 13.50 32.34 -2.78
C THR A 392 13.44 33.11 -4.11
N PRO A 393 12.51 34.08 -4.28
CA PRO A 393 12.44 34.88 -5.50
C PRO A 393 13.77 35.60 -5.77
N ARG A 394 14.38 35.35 -6.93
CA ARG A 394 15.51 36.15 -7.42
C ARG A 394 14.96 37.52 -7.84
N ARG A 395 15.55 38.60 -7.34
CA ARG A 395 15.17 39.98 -7.66
C ARG A 395 15.49 40.33 -9.12
#